data_AF-A0A183J471-F1
#
_entry.id   AF-A0A183J471-F1
#
_cell.length_a   1.000
_cell.length_b   1.000
_cell.length_c   1.000
_cell.angle_alpha   90.00
_cell.angle_beta   90.00
_cell.angle_gamma   90.00
#
_symmetry.space_group_name_H-M   'P 1'
#
loop_
_entity.id
_entity.type
_entity.pdbx_description
1 polymer ?
#
loop_
_entity_poly.entity_id
_entity_poly.type
_entity_poly.pdbx_seq_one_letter_code
_entity_poly.pdbx_strand_id
1 'polypeptide(L)'
;MHKIREDTDDRLFLRSTIPVMYALERNELYLETVRVSQKPQWDLLMNAVFDVVSTLTSNRTSLYWLCRNISRLFVQRQALWNQLVKETEQRLRKMDAGYCDILRDKGVLSEQFLSRCLQDSFGTVFSPEVTVRLWDKVIARSNLIEAFVAAECLQSLKDIESFKQSEQVDREKFATFLSQVKKPLVFMTIGEVV
;
A
#
# COMPACT_ATOMS: atom_id res chain seq x y z
N MET A 1 8.27 6.29 -32.16
CA MET A 1 9.30 5.97 -31.14
C MET A 1 9.69 7.16 -30.27
N HIS A 2 9.71 8.41 -30.75
CA HIS A 2 10.06 9.59 -29.93
C HIS A 2 9.10 9.90 -28.76
N LYS A 3 7.78 9.87 -29.01
CA LYS A 3 6.76 10.25 -28.01
C LYS A 3 6.72 9.35 -26.76
N ILE A 4 7.03 8.06 -26.92
CA ILE A 4 7.09 7.08 -25.81
C ILE A 4 8.32 7.36 -24.91
N ARG A 5 9.41 7.85 -25.51
CA ARG A 5 10.65 8.15 -24.80
C ARG A 5 10.50 9.42 -23.95
N GLU A 6 9.87 10.45 -24.52
CA GLU A 6 9.55 11.70 -23.79
C GLU A 6 8.59 11.47 -22.62
N ASP A 7 7.52 10.68 -22.80
CA ASP A 7 6.59 10.36 -21.70
C ASP A 7 7.26 9.56 -20.58
N THR A 8 8.24 8.71 -20.91
CA THR A 8 8.97 7.90 -19.91
C THR A 8 9.96 8.76 -19.14
N ASP A 9 10.70 9.63 -19.82
CA ASP A 9 11.68 10.53 -19.22
C ASP A 9 10.99 11.58 -18.32
N ASP A 10 9.85 12.13 -18.77
CA ASP A 10 9.03 13.05 -17.96
C ASP A 10 8.47 12.37 -16.71
N ARG A 11 8.01 11.12 -16.82
CA ARG A 11 7.44 10.40 -15.69
C ARG A 11 8.51 10.03 -14.65
N LEU A 12 9.70 9.61 -15.09
CA LEU A 12 10.84 9.37 -14.21
C LEU A 12 11.31 10.66 -13.52
N PHE A 13 11.35 11.77 -14.26
CA PHE A 13 11.66 13.08 -13.71
C PHE A 13 10.64 13.52 -12.65
N LEU A 14 9.34 13.37 -12.91
CA LEU A 14 8.30 13.73 -11.95
C LEU A 14 8.31 12.84 -10.71
N ARG A 15 8.59 11.54 -10.87
CA ARG A 15 8.70 10.58 -9.76
C ARG A 15 9.79 11.00 -8.76
N SER A 16 10.92 11.49 -9.24
CA SER A 16 12.01 11.99 -8.37
C SER A 16 11.77 13.41 -7.86
N THR A 17 11.06 14.25 -8.62
CA THR A 17 10.86 15.68 -8.28
C THR A 17 9.73 15.90 -7.28
N ILE A 18 8.64 15.15 -7.36
CA ILE A 18 7.46 15.34 -6.49
C ILE A 18 7.79 15.17 -4.99
N PRO A 19 8.55 14.14 -4.55
CA PRO A 19 8.98 14.03 -3.16
C PRO A 19 9.79 15.25 -2.70
N VAL A 20 10.69 15.76 -3.55
CA VAL A 20 11.51 16.96 -3.26
C VAL A 20 10.64 18.20 -3.14
N MET A 21 9.69 18.41 -4.04
CA MET A 21 8.75 19.54 -3.99
C MET A 21 7.93 19.52 -2.69
N TYR A 22 7.47 18.34 -2.27
CA TYR A 22 6.74 18.20 -1.02
C TYR A 22 7.62 18.47 0.20
N ALA A 23 8.88 18.01 0.20
CA ALA A 23 9.83 18.33 1.25
C ALA A 23 10.15 19.83 1.34
N LEU A 24 10.23 20.54 0.20
CA LEU A 24 10.37 22.00 0.16
C LEU A 24 9.21 22.69 0.87
N GLU A 25 7.97 22.29 0.53
CA GLU A 25 6.75 22.88 1.10
C GLU A 25 6.70 22.73 2.64
N ARG A 26 7.25 21.62 3.16
CA ARG A 26 7.30 21.36 4.60
C ARG A 26 8.46 22.06 5.33
N ASN A 27 9.29 22.83 4.63
CA ASN A 27 10.58 23.34 5.13
C ASN A 27 11.51 22.21 5.60
N GLU A 28 11.40 21.03 5.01
CA GLU A 28 12.18 19.83 5.35
C GLU A 28 13.38 19.64 4.41
N LEU A 29 13.67 20.63 3.55
CA LEU A 29 14.87 20.63 2.72
C LEU A 29 16.08 21.07 3.55
N TYR A 30 16.68 20.10 4.24
CA TYR A 30 17.95 20.30 4.90
C TYR A 30 19.06 20.37 3.83
N LEU A 31 19.77 21.51 3.78
CA LEU A 31 21.05 21.66 3.09
C LEU A 31 21.99 20.53 3.57
N GLU A 32 22.72 19.93 2.63
CA GLU A 32 23.36 18.60 2.67
C GLU A 32 24.29 18.29 3.86
N THR A 33 24.56 19.23 4.76
CA THR A 33 25.50 19.08 5.87
C THR A 33 24.89 18.49 7.15
N VAL A 34 23.57 18.42 7.29
CA VAL A 34 22.93 17.92 8.53
C VAL A 34 22.01 16.72 8.27
N ARG A 35 22.65 15.55 8.25
CA ARG A 35 22.16 14.23 8.69
C ARG A 35 21.01 13.56 7.89
N VAL A 36 21.45 12.73 6.95
CA VAL A 36 21.07 11.36 6.52
C VAL A 36 20.06 10.53 7.37
N SER A 37 19.47 10.98 8.47
CA SER A 37 18.86 10.07 9.46
C SER A 37 17.34 9.92 9.45
N GLN A 38 16.56 10.71 8.69
CA GLN A 38 15.07 10.66 8.76
C GLN A 38 14.32 10.72 7.42
N LYS A 39 15.01 10.78 6.28
CA LYS A 39 14.41 10.88 4.94
C LYS A 39 13.72 9.61 4.34
N PRO A 40 13.96 8.33 4.73
CA PRO A 40 13.56 7.20 3.88
C PRO A 40 12.05 6.94 3.74
N GLN A 41 11.23 7.22 4.76
CA GLN A 41 9.84 6.75 4.75
C GLN A 41 8.89 7.58 3.88
N TRP A 42 9.12 8.89 3.76
CA TRP A 42 8.27 9.77 2.96
C TRP A 42 8.51 9.59 1.47
N ASP A 43 9.77 9.44 1.05
CA ASP A 43 10.10 9.23 -0.36
C ASP A 43 9.53 7.89 -0.86
N LEU A 44 9.63 6.83 -0.06
CA LEU A 44 9.03 5.53 -0.40
C LEU A 44 7.51 5.62 -0.51
N LEU A 45 6.84 6.30 0.43
CA LEU A 45 5.40 6.51 0.39
C LEU A 45 4.98 7.34 -0.84
N MET A 46 5.63 8.47 -1.07
CA MET A 46 5.32 9.36 -2.18
C MET A 46 5.57 8.68 -3.54
N ASN A 47 6.61 7.84 -3.65
CA ASN A 47 6.88 7.07 -4.85
C ASN A 47 5.78 6.02 -5.11
N ALA A 48 5.38 5.26 -4.09
CA ALA A 48 4.26 4.33 -4.21
C ALA A 48 2.97 5.05 -4.61
N VAL A 49 2.72 6.22 -4.01
CA VAL A 49 1.57 7.06 -4.37
C VAL A 49 1.64 7.59 -5.79
N PHE A 50 2.81 8.05 -6.22
CA PHE A 50 3.03 8.49 -7.58
C PHE A 50 2.76 7.39 -8.61
N ASP A 51 3.26 6.18 -8.36
CA ASP A 51 3.11 5.05 -9.27
C ASP A 51 1.63 4.71 -9.50
N VAL A 52 0.78 4.90 -8.48
CA VAL A 52 -0.67 4.74 -8.57
C VAL A 52 -1.35 5.95 -9.21
N VAL A 53 -1.12 7.16 -8.73
CA VAL A 53 -1.80 8.39 -9.17
C VAL A 53 -1.48 8.73 -10.63
N SER A 54 -0.28 8.40 -11.11
CA SER A 54 0.10 8.61 -12.51
C SER A 54 -0.67 7.74 -13.50
N THR A 55 -1.43 6.75 -13.03
CA THR A 55 -2.41 6.02 -13.85
C THR A 55 -3.74 6.76 -14.00
N LEU A 56 -4.05 7.71 -13.10
CA LEU A 56 -5.29 8.48 -13.09
C LEU A 56 -5.20 9.78 -13.90
N THR A 57 -4.02 10.39 -13.95
CA THR A 57 -3.84 11.68 -14.62
C THR A 57 -2.42 11.87 -15.11
N SER A 58 -2.29 12.50 -16.29
CA SER A 58 -1.02 12.98 -16.85
C SER A 58 -0.78 14.48 -16.58
N ASN A 59 -1.75 15.19 -16.00
CA ASN A 59 -1.59 16.60 -15.67
C ASN A 59 -0.64 16.76 -14.47
N ARG A 60 0.52 17.40 -14.69
CA ARG A 60 1.58 17.56 -13.68
C ARG A 60 1.10 18.23 -12.39
N THR A 61 0.25 19.24 -12.49
CA THR A 61 -0.31 19.96 -11.34
C THR A 61 -1.24 19.06 -10.53
N SER A 62 -2.17 18.38 -11.20
CA SER A 62 -3.07 17.41 -10.55
C SER A 62 -2.29 16.26 -9.91
N LEU A 63 -1.26 15.76 -10.59
CA LEU A 63 -0.38 14.69 -10.11
C LEU A 63 0.27 15.08 -8.78
N TYR A 64 0.88 16.27 -8.70
CA TYR A 64 1.47 16.78 -7.46
C TYR A 64 0.44 16.86 -6.33
N TRP A 65 -0.68 17.53 -6.56
CA TRP A 65 -1.69 17.76 -5.51
C TRP A 65 -2.34 16.47 -5.02
N LEU A 66 -2.63 15.53 -5.93
CA LEU A 66 -3.15 14.22 -5.55
C LEU A 66 -2.12 13.42 -4.75
N CYS A 67 -0.87 13.35 -5.21
CA CYS A 67 0.19 12.63 -4.49
C CYS A 67 0.39 13.18 -3.08
N ARG A 68 0.44 14.52 -2.96
CA ARG A 68 0.55 15.22 -1.69
C ARG A 68 -0.63 14.89 -0.77
N ASN A 69 -1.86 15.05 -1.25
CA ASN A 69 -3.05 14.92 -0.42
C ASN A 69 -3.27 13.48 0.04
N ILE A 70 -3.04 12.50 -0.83
CA ILE A 70 -3.12 11.08 -0.49
C ILE A 70 -2.03 10.69 0.52
N SER A 71 -0.79 11.12 0.31
CA SER A 71 0.31 10.81 1.25
C SER A 71 0.08 11.43 2.62
N ARG A 72 -0.44 12.66 2.67
CA ARG A 72 -0.87 13.29 3.93
C ARG A 72 -1.98 12.50 4.63
N LEU A 73 -2.98 12.05 3.88
CA LEU A 73 -4.06 11.21 4.40
C LEU A 73 -3.50 9.93 5.03
N PHE A 74 -2.60 9.23 4.35
CA PHE A 74 -2.01 7.99 4.87
C PHE A 74 -1.19 8.20 6.13
N VAL A 75 -0.43 9.29 6.22
CA VAL A 75 0.30 9.60 7.46
C VAL A 75 -0.64 9.96 8.61
N GLN A 76 -1.71 10.71 8.36
CA GLN A 76 -2.71 10.97 9.40
C GLN A 76 -3.38 9.68 9.89
N ARG A 77 -3.51 8.67 9.02
CA ARG A 77 -4.11 7.37 9.34
C ARG A 77 -3.15 6.41 10.06
N GLN A 78 -1.88 6.76 10.25
CA GLN A 78 -0.93 5.97 11.04
C GLN A 78 -1.44 5.66 12.44
N ALA A 79 -2.13 6.62 13.07
CA ALA A 79 -2.74 6.44 14.38
C ALA A 79 -3.80 5.32 14.42
N LEU A 80 -4.34 4.91 13.27
CA LEU A 80 -5.36 3.86 13.17
C LEU A 80 -4.76 2.47 12.93
N TRP A 81 -3.48 2.34 12.60
CA TRP A 81 -2.91 1.04 12.19
C TRP A 81 -3.09 -0.05 13.24
N ASN A 82 -2.88 0.27 14.52
CA ASN A 82 -3.01 -0.73 15.58
C ASN A 82 -4.45 -1.21 15.75
N GLN A 83 -5.43 -0.34 15.46
CA GLN A 83 -6.82 -0.74 15.37
C GLN A 83 -7.05 -1.64 14.15
N LEU A 84 -6.54 -1.27 12.98
CA LEU A 84 -6.72 -2.06 11.76
C LEU A 84 -6.11 -3.46 11.86
N VAL A 85 -4.93 -3.58 12.46
CA VAL A 85 -4.28 -4.87 12.74
C VAL A 85 -5.18 -5.77 13.58
N LYS A 86 -5.73 -5.23 14.67
CA LYS A 86 -6.67 -5.96 15.54
C LYS A 86 -7.94 -6.36 14.79
N GLU A 87 -8.48 -5.48 13.97
CA GLU A 87 -9.66 -5.75 13.16
C GLU A 87 -9.40 -6.84 12.10
N THR A 88 -8.22 -6.84 11.47
CA THR A 88 -7.78 -7.90 10.56
C THR A 88 -7.72 -9.25 11.26
N GLU A 89 -7.07 -9.32 12.42
CA GLU A 89 -6.97 -10.55 13.21
C GLU A 89 -8.34 -11.06 13.67
N GLN A 90 -9.20 -10.16 14.16
CA GLN A 90 -10.57 -10.52 14.56
C GLN A 90 -11.39 -11.08 13.40
N ARG A 91 -11.25 -10.50 12.20
CA ARG A 91 -11.92 -10.99 10.99
C ARG A 91 -11.42 -12.36 10.58
N LEU A 92 -10.11 -12.54 10.52
CA LEU A 92 -9.51 -13.85 10.22
C LEU A 92 -9.94 -14.91 11.21
N ARG A 93 -9.97 -14.60 12.51
CA ARG A 93 -10.43 -15.55 13.53
C ARG A 93 -11.90 -15.94 13.35
N LYS A 94 -12.76 -15.02 12.89
CA LYS A 94 -14.17 -15.32 12.56
C LYS A 94 -14.31 -16.19 11.31
N MET A 95 -13.41 -16.05 10.34
CA MET A 95 -13.42 -16.83 9.10
C MET A 95 -12.85 -18.24 9.31
N ASP A 96 -11.70 -18.32 9.98
CA ASP A 96 -10.99 -19.56 10.28
C ASP A 96 -10.03 -19.35 11.47
N ALA A 97 -10.46 -19.74 12.66
CA ALA A 97 -9.66 -19.59 13.88
C ALA A 97 -8.34 -20.38 13.83
N GLY A 98 -8.36 -21.61 13.31
CA GLY A 98 -7.17 -22.47 13.24
C GLY A 98 -6.12 -21.91 12.28
N TYR A 99 -6.54 -21.40 11.12
CA TYR A 99 -5.63 -20.74 10.20
C TYR A 99 -5.10 -19.41 10.75
N CYS A 100 -5.93 -18.65 11.48
CA CYS A 100 -5.49 -17.43 12.16
C CYS A 100 -4.35 -17.70 13.15
N ASP A 101 -4.38 -18.81 13.88
CA ASP A 101 -3.29 -19.19 14.79
C ASP A 101 -2.00 -19.53 14.02
N ILE A 102 -2.09 -20.25 12.89
CA ILE A 102 -0.94 -20.51 12.00
C ILE A 102 -0.32 -19.20 11.48
N LEU A 103 -1.15 -18.23 11.09
CA LEU A 103 -0.68 -16.92 10.63
C LEU A 103 -0.01 -16.12 11.75
N ARG A 104 -0.49 -16.26 12.99
CA ARG A 104 0.15 -15.65 14.17
C ARG A 104 1.53 -16.24 14.40
N ASP A 105 1.66 -17.56 14.34
CA ASP A 105 2.93 -18.27 14.52
C ASP A 105 3.95 -17.93 13.42
N LYS A 106 3.49 -17.70 12.20
CA LYS A 106 4.32 -17.21 11.08
C LYS A 106 4.70 -15.72 11.18
N GLY A 107 4.19 -14.99 12.18
CA GLY A 107 4.50 -13.57 12.38
C GLY A 107 3.84 -12.61 11.38
N VAL A 108 2.97 -13.08 10.49
CA VAL A 108 2.30 -12.23 9.48
C VAL A 108 1.11 -11.45 10.06
N LEU A 109 0.65 -11.80 11.26
CA LEU A 109 -0.30 -10.98 12.04
C LEU A 109 0.39 -10.00 12.98
N SER A 110 1.73 -9.91 12.96
CA SER A 110 2.44 -8.93 13.76
C SER A 110 2.08 -7.51 13.32
N GLU A 111 1.99 -6.60 14.29
CA GLU A 111 1.81 -5.16 14.03
C GLU A 111 2.87 -4.65 13.05
N GLN A 112 4.10 -5.13 13.18
CA GLN A 112 5.23 -4.73 12.34
C GLN A 112 5.08 -5.18 10.88
N PHE A 113 4.52 -6.36 10.61
CA PHE A 113 4.26 -6.81 9.24
C PHE A 113 3.08 -6.05 8.63
N LEU A 114 1.94 -6.03 9.32
CA LEU A 114 0.71 -5.45 8.78
C LEU A 114 0.81 -3.92 8.64
N SER A 115 1.46 -3.21 9.58
CA SER A 115 1.70 -1.76 9.44
C SER A 115 2.51 -1.43 8.19
N ARG A 116 3.48 -2.26 7.78
CA ARG A 116 4.23 -2.06 6.52
C ARG A 116 3.34 -2.18 5.28
N CYS A 117 2.36 -3.09 5.30
CA CYS A 117 1.37 -3.21 4.23
C CYS A 117 0.38 -2.03 4.23
N LEU A 118 0.00 -1.54 5.40
CA LEU A 118 -0.90 -0.39 5.58
C LEU A 118 -0.23 0.96 5.30
N GLN A 119 1.11 1.03 5.30
CA GLN A 119 1.86 2.28 5.17
C GLN A 119 1.53 3.09 3.93
N ASP A 120 1.36 2.39 2.81
CA ASP A 120 0.95 2.96 1.52
C ASP A 120 -0.40 2.38 1.07
N SER A 121 -1.21 1.89 2.01
CA SER A 121 -2.50 1.26 1.75
C SER A 121 -2.41 0.22 0.61
N PHE A 122 -1.44 -0.70 0.71
CA PHE A 122 -1.16 -1.77 -0.26
C PHE A 122 -0.62 -1.31 -1.64
N GLY A 123 -0.14 -0.08 -1.76
CA GLY A 123 0.31 0.49 -3.03
C GLY A 123 1.47 -0.24 -3.70
N THR A 124 2.37 -0.88 -2.95
CA THR A 124 3.41 -1.76 -3.54
C THR A 124 3.06 -3.25 -3.47
N VAL A 125 1.85 -3.61 -3.03
CA VAL A 125 1.40 -5.01 -2.96
C VAL A 125 0.51 -5.35 -4.15
N PHE A 126 -0.37 -4.43 -4.55
CA PHE A 126 -1.26 -4.63 -5.69
C PHE A 126 -0.80 -3.86 -6.93
N SER A 127 -1.40 -4.18 -8.08
CA SER A 127 -1.25 -3.33 -9.26
C SER A 127 -1.89 -1.95 -9.00
N PRO A 128 -1.44 -0.89 -9.70
CA PRO A 128 -2.02 0.44 -9.59
C PRO A 128 -3.54 0.47 -9.76
N GLU A 129 -4.08 -0.29 -10.72
CA GLU A 129 -5.51 -0.30 -11.05
C GLU A 129 -6.37 -0.84 -9.90
N VAL A 130 -5.91 -1.91 -9.25
CA VAL A 130 -6.56 -2.47 -8.06
C VAL A 130 -6.44 -1.51 -6.88
N THR A 131 -5.26 -0.92 -6.72
CA THR A 131 -4.97 0.03 -5.64
C THR A 131 -5.89 1.25 -5.70
N VAL A 132 -6.13 1.81 -6.89
CA VAL A 132 -7.07 2.93 -7.09
C VAL A 132 -8.46 2.59 -6.52
N ARG A 133 -8.97 1.38 -6.78
CA ARG A 133 -10.30 0.96 -6.31
C ARG A 133 -10.36 0.84 -4.79
N LEU A 134 -9.28 0.35 -4.16
CA LEU A 134 -9.16 0.36 -2.71
C LEU A 134 -9.12 1.79 -2.18
N TRP A 135 -8.34 2.67 -2.81
CA TRP A 135 -8.17 4.05 -2.38
C TRP A 135 -9.43 4.88 -2.51
N ASP A 136 -10.30 4.60 -3.47
CA ASP A 136 -11.66 5.18 -3.54
C ASP A 136 -12.39 5.00 -2.19
N LYS A 137 -12.35 3.79 -1.62
CA LYS A 137 -13.00 3.49 -0.34
C LYS A 137 -12.28 4.08 0.86
N VAL A 138 -10.96 4.10 0.83
CA VAL A 138 -10.13 4.72 1.88
C VAL A 138 -10.37 6.23 1.94
N ILE A 139 -10.37 6.91 0.78
CA ILE A 139 -10.58 8.35 0.65
C ILE A 139 -12.02 8.71 1.03
N ALA A 140 -13.00 7.85 0.69
CA ALA A 140 -14.38 7.95 1.16
C ALA A 140 -14.56 7.70 2.68
N ARG A 141 -13.45 7.62 3.45
CA ARG A 141 -13.40 7.44 4.91
C ARG A 141 -13.96 6.12 5.42
N SER A 142 -13.95 5.06 4.60
CA SER A 142 -14.17 3.72 5.11
C SER A 142 -12.95 3.27 5.90
N ASN A 143 -12.90 3.61 7.18
CA ASN A 143 -11.71 3.40 8.01
C ASN A 143 -11.30 1.93 8.10
N LEU A 144 -12.26 1.00 8.02
CA LEU A 144 -12.02 -0.43 8.21
C LEU A 144 -11.70 -1.19 6.92
N ILE A 145 -11.84 -0.58 5.74
CA ILE A 145 -11.75 -1.31 4.46
C ILE A 145 -10.42 -2.05 4.31
N GLU A 146 -9.31 -1.43 4.71
CA GLU A 146 -7.99 -2.05 4.65
C GLU A 146 -7.89 -3.27 5.56
N ALA A 147 -8.59 -3.30 6.70
CA ALA A 147 -8.61 -4.46 7.58
C ALA A 147 -9.34 -5.65 6.94
N PHE A 148 -10.43 -5.38 6.20
CA PHE A 148 -11.11 -6.39 5.38
C PHE A 148 -10.20 -6.91 4.27
N VAL A 149 -9.57 -6.00 3.51
CA VAL A 149 -8.65 -6.36 2.42
C VAL A 149 -7.50 -7.22 2.94
N ALA A 150 -6.88 -6.83 4.05
CA ALA A 150 -5.81 -7.60 4.67
C ALA A 150 -6.24 -9.02 5.04
N ALA A 151 -7.44 -9.17 5.64
CA ALA A 151 -7.98 -10.47 6.01
C ALA A 151 -8.26 -11.35 4.78
N GLU A 152 -8.89 -10.78 3.74
CA GLU A 152 -9.16 -11.49 2.48
C GLU A 152 -7.88 -11.92 1.76
N CYS A 153 -6.85 -11.06 1.74
CA CYS A 153 -5.54 -11.39 1.20
C CYS A 153 -4.92 -12.57 1.93
N LEU A 154 -4.85 -12.52 3.26
CA LEU A 154 -4.27 -13.57 4.07
C LEU A 154 -5.04 -14.89 3.95
N GLN A 155 -6.38 -14.82 3.92
CA GLN A 155 -7.22 -15.98 3.68
C GLN A 155 -6.95 -16.62 2.32
N SER A 156 -6.74 -15.81 1.29
CA SER A 156 -6.49 -16.30 -0.08
C SER A 156 -5.15 -17.03 -0.22
N LEU A 157 -4.21 -16.80 0.71
CA LEU A 157 -2.92 -17.52 0.75
C LEU A 157 -3.04 -18.94 1.31
N LYS A 158 -4.18 -19.31 1.91
CA LYS A 158 -4.37 -20.59 2.60
C LYS A 158 -4.10 -21.80 1.72
N ASP A 159 -4.40 -21.71 0.43
CA ASP A 159 -4.25 -22.82 -0.51
C ASP A 159 -2.90 -22.82 -1.25
N ILE A 160 -2.04 -21.83 -1.00
CA ILE A 160 -0.75 -21.71 -1.67
C ILE A 160 0.30 -22.52 -0.91
N GLU A 161 0.79 -23.61 -1.51
CA GLU A 161 1.77 -24.51 -0.88
C GLU A 161 3.09 -23.82 -0.54
N SER A 162 3.58 -22.95 -1.42
CA SER A 162 4.81 -22.18 -1.21
C SER A 162 4.72 -21.24 0.00
N PHE A 163 3.52 -20.72 0.31
CA PHE A 163 3.26 -19.93 1.50
C PHE A 163 3.27 -20.80 2.77
N LYS A 164 2.67 -22.00 2.72
CA LYS A 164 2.67 -22.94 3.86
C LYS A 164 4.09 -23.32 4.28
N GLN A 165 4.96 -23.55 3.29
CA GLN A 165 6.35 -23.96 3.50
C GLN A 165 7.29 -22.79 3.88
N SER A 166 6.85 -21.54 3.73
CA SER A 166 7.68 -20.38 4.06
C SER A 166 7.82 -20.18 5.57
N GLU A 167 9.05 -20.11 6.08
CA GLU A 167 9.35 -19.82 7.48
C GLU A 167 9.20 -18.33 7.82
N GLN A 168 9.51 -17.44 6.87
CA GLN A 168 9.39 -15.99 7.02
C GLN A 168 8.75 -15.36 5.80
N VAL A 169 7.81 -14.46 6.05
CA VAL A 169 7.09 -13.72 5.02
C VAL A 169 7.31 -12.24 5.26
N ASP A 170 8.05 -11.61 4.36
CA ASP A 170 8.13 -10.16 4.27
C ASP A 170 7.09 -9.63 3.27
N ARG A 171 7.07 -8.31 3.10
CA ARG A 171 6.11 -7.62 2.24
C ARG A 171 6.26 -7.98 0.76
N GLU A 172 7.47 -8.21 0.27
CA GLU A 172 7.74 -8.53 -1.14
C GLU A 172 7.33 -9.98 -1.46
N LYS A 173 7.65 -10.91 -0.55
CA LYS A 173 7.15 -12.28 -0.60
C LYS A 173 5.64 -12.32 -0.52
N PHE A 174 5.03 -11.50 0.34
CA PHE A 174 3.58 -11.41 0.44
C PHE A 174 2.94 -10.98 -0.88
N ALA A 175 3.47 -9.95 -1.54
CA ALA A 175 3.02 -9.55 -2.88
C ALA A 175 3.19 -10.68 -3.90
N THR A 176 4.32 -11.40 -3.84
CA THR A 176 4.61 -12.56 -4.71
C THR A 176 3.66 -13.74 -4.46
N PHE A 177 3.25 -13.99 -3.22
CA PHE A 177 2.25 -15.01 -2.91
C PHE A 177 0.87 -14.56 -3.38
N LEU A 178 0.52 -13.29 -3.20
CA LEU A 178 -0.75 -12.75 -3.68
C LEU A 178 -0.88 -12.82 -5.20
N SER A 179 0.20 -12.63 -5.96
CA SER A 179 0.18 -12.80 -7.41
C SER A 179 -0.05 -14.24 -7.87
N GLN A 180 0.12 -15.23 -6.98
CA GLN A 180 -0.17 -16.66 -7.26
C GLN A 180 -1.64 -17.02 -6.97
N VAL A 181 -2.41 -16.13 -6.35
CA VAL A 181 -3.82 -16.37 -6.04
C VAL A 181 -4.62 -16.39 -7.34
N LYS A 182 -5.20 -17.55 -7.67
CA LYS A 182 -5.96 -17.77 -8.91
C LYS A 182 -7.37 -17.18 -8.89
N LYS A 183 -7.93 -16.93 -7.70
CA LYS A 183 -9.27 -16.36 -7.54
C LYS A 183 -9.16 -14.83 -7.41
N PRO A 184 -10.03 -14.05 -8.06
CA PRO A 184 -10.09 -12.63 -7.80
C PRO A 184 -10.39 -12.42 -6.31
N LEU A 185 -9.60 -11.58 -5.65
CA LEU A 185 -9.83 -11.27 -4.24
C LEU A 185 -11.21 -10.63 -4.12
N VAL A 186 -12.02 -11.08 -3.16
CA VAL A 186 -13.45 -10.70 -3.04
C VAL A 186 -13.62 -9.17 -2.95
N PHE A 187 -12.65 -8.46 -2.39
CA PHE A 187 -12.72 -6.99 -2.35
C PHE A 187 -12.60 -6.32 -3.74
N MET A 188 -12.09 -7.03 -4.75
CA MET A 188 -12.09 -6.59 -6.14
C MET A 188 -13.48 -6.71 -6.80
N THR A 189 -14.45 -7.37 -6.16
CA THR A 189 -15.86 -7.39 -6.60
C THR A 189 -16.76 -6.48 -5.75
N ILE A 190 -16.21 -5.86 -4.70
CA ILE A 190 -16.90 -4.81 -3.91
C ILE A 190 -17.03 -3.56 -4.79
N GLY A 191 -18.08 -3.56 -5.60
CA GLY A 191 -18.39 -2.58 -6.64
C GLY A 191 -19.59 -2.99 -7.48
N GLU A 192 -19.99 -4.27 -7.44
CA GLU A 192 -21.17 -4.79 -8.16
C GLU A 192 -22.40 -4.99 -7.26
N VAL A 193 -22.32 -4.66 -5.98
CA VAL A 193 -23.46 -4.72 -5.04
C VAL A 193 -23.69 -3.33 -4.45
N VAL A 194 -24.40 -2.49 -5.21
CA VAL A 194 -25.24 -1.39 -4.70
C VAL A 194 -26.52 -1.40 -5.52
#